data_AF-A0A6B3MJV9-F1
#
_entry.id   AF-A0A6B3MJV9-F1
#
_cell.length_a   1.000
_cell.length_b   1.000
_cell.length_c   1.000
_cell.angle_alpha   90.00
_cell.angle_beta   90.00
_cell.angle_gamma   90.00
#
_symmetry.space_group_name_H-M   'P 1'
#
loop_
_entity.id
_entity.type
_entity.pdbx_description
1 polymer ?
#
loop_
_entity_poly.entity_id
_entity_poly.type
_entity_poly.pdbx_seq_one_letter_code
_entity_poly.pdbx_strand_id
1 'polypeptide(L)'
;MEKREWLTPKEASIMLGINKSTLKRWREKNKVEAIKGNYCWLYDYNSLDKLRIEKQSNEGWVSETLAKGICDVTSQILTQFRKFGLIKARRNTGGRWIYDLESLKDLVNSCDYIKVHYTPDQGWISTNQASLLSGYTKAGIDYWAKKNKIKRIKRGKFVFYERETFLNHLRKIQEEEGSWLLISQATALTQFSEGKIKRARKNGLIETKKNNQGHWLYNKESLNEYKKNEDKNSSFTKTEEIDLVTLNNTLWIPRKEAIVLSNFPRATFEEWAKKGLFTKRTDSKNRVWYKTESILQHQRKKTQDNPNLISNKEAIELTGLSHYKLLKLITQGQINGCKDDWTGHWKFDKESILAYLSEKKKFFLAESDAGTIESQAEQLHTG
;
A
#
# COMPACT_ATOMS: atom_id res chain seq x y z
N MET A 1 6.51 -35.23 5.36
CA MET A 1 5.97 -34.29 6.37
C MET A 1 5.39 -33.11 5.61
N GLU A 2 4.11 -32.82 5.73
CA GLU A 2 3.51 -31.64 5.07
C GLU A 2 4.22 -30.36 5.51
N LYS A 3 4.63 -29.54 4.54
CA LYS A 3 5.28 -28.24 4.76
C LYS A 3 4.31 -27.32 5.49
N ARG A 4 4.52 -27.11 6.80
CA ARG A 4 3.67 -26.25 7.62
C ARG A 4 4.00 -24.79 7.33
N GLU A 5 3.11 -24.09 6.65
CA GLU A 5 3.22 -22.65 6.45
C GLU A 5 2.90 -21.91 7.75
N TRP A 6 3.79 -21.01 8.17
CA TRP A 6 3.65 -20.25 9.41
C TRP A 6 3.34 -18.78 9.11
N LEU A 7 2.26 -18.26 9.67
CA LEU A 7 1.81 -16.88 9.46
C LEU A 7 2.16 -15.99 10.65
N THR A 8 2.55 -14.74 10.39
CA THR A 8 2.68 -13.73 11.44
C THR A 8 1.31 -13.39 12.05
N PRO A 9 1.24 -12.78 13.26
CA PRO A 9 -0.03 -12.38 13.86
C PRO A 9 -0.83 -11.42 12.98
N LYS A 10 -0.16 -10.64 12.13
CA LYS A 10 -0.82 -9.70 11.20
C LYS A 10 -1.47 -10.46 10.05
N GLU A 11 -0.77 -11.37 9.41
CA GLU A 11 -1.28 -12.17 8.28
C GLU A 11 -2.42 -13.09 8.74
N ALA A 12 -2.25 -13.81 9.84
CA ALA A 12 -3.28 -14.67 10.41
C ALA A 12 -4.56 -13.88 10.78
N SER A 13 -4.40 -12.65 11.31
CA SER A 13 -5.55 -11.77 11.60
C SER A 13 -6.29 -11.32 10.33
N ILE A 14 -5.55 -11.04 9.25
CA ILE A 14 -6.13 -10.68 7.95
C ILE A 14 -6.87 -11.88 7.34
N MET A 15 -6.23 -13.05 7.31
CA MET A 15 -6.80 -14.30 6.79
C MET A 15 -8.14 -14.63 7.44
N LEU A 16 -8.23 -14.49 8.77
CA LEU A 16 -9.43 -14.84 9.53
C LEU A 16 -10.41 -13.68 9.72
N GLY A 17 -10.05 -12.46 9.32
CA GLY A 17 -10.85 -11.26 9.56
C GLY A 17 -11.10 -10.96 11.04
N ILE A 18 -10.16 -11.31 11.93
CA ILE A 18 -10.24 -11.10 13.39
C ILE A 18 -9.13 -10.17 13.89
N ASN A 19 -9.24 -9.69 15.13
CA ASN A 19 -8.18 -8.91 15.75
C ASN A 19 -7.08 -9.81 16.36
N LYS A 20 -5.88 -9.26 16.51
CA LYS A 20 -4.71 -9.96 17.08
C LYS A 20 -4.95 -10.48 18.50
N SER A 21 -5.79 -9.81 19.29
CA SER A 21 -6.12 -10.23 20.66
C SER A 21 -7.04 -11.45 20.71
N THR A 22 -7.92 -11.62 19.73
CA THR A 22 -8.72 -12.85 19.58
C THR A 22 -7.83 -14.01 19.15
N LEU A 23 -6.92 -13.77 18.21
CA LEU A 23 -5.93 -14.76 17.79
C LEU A 23 -5.05 -15.23 18.97
N LYS A 24 -4.59 -14.29 19.80
CA LYS A 24 -3.85 -14.60 21.05
C LYS A 24 -4.66 -15.49 22.00
N ARG A 25 -5.95 -15.16 22.22
CA ARG A 25 -6.86 -15.95 23.06
C ARG A 25 -7.12 -17.35 22.49
N TRP A 26 -7.18 -17.50 21.17
CA TRP A 26 -7.36 -18.81 20.54
C TRP A 26 -6.15 -19.70 20.74
N ARG A 27 -4.94 -19.15 20.63
CA ARG A 27 -3.71 -19.85 21.01
C ARG A 27 -3.69 -20.22 22.48
N GLU A 28 -4.02 -19.30 23.39
CA GLU A 28 -4.07 -19.59 24.84
C GLU A 28 -5.08 -20.69 25.20
N LYS A 29 -6.07 -20.94 24.33
CA LYS A 29 -7.04 -22.03 24.45
C LYS A 29 -6.70 -23.26 23.61
N ASN A 30 -5.49 -23.36 23.07
CA ASN A 30 -5.02 -24.44 22.19
C ASN A 30 -5.93 -24.71 20.97
N LYS A 31 -6.61 -23.67 20.45
CA LYS A 31 -7.45 -23.78 19.24
C LYS A 31 -6.66 -23.64 17.94
N VAL A 32 -5.48 -23.02 17.99
CA VAL A 32 -4.56 -22.83 16.86
C VAL A 32 -3.17 -23.18 17.32
N GLU A 33 -2.47 -23.94 16.50
CA GLU A 33 -1.06 -24.25 16.74
C GLU A 33 -0.23 -23.00 16.46
N ALA A 34 0.71 -22.71 17.35
CA ALA A 34 1.60 -21.58 17.21
C ALA A 34 2.98 -21.88 17.79
N ILE A 35 4.02 -21.39 17.13
CA ILE A 35 5.41 -21.44 17.62
C ILE A 35 5.88 -20.04 17.99
N LYS A 36 6.80 -19.97 18.96
CA LYS A 36 7.41 -18.71 19.36
C LYS A 36 8.61 -18.42 18.46
N GLY A 37 8.49 -17.42 17.58
CA GLY A 37 9.62 -16.88 16.82
C GLY A 37 10.38 -15.82 17.60
N ASN A 38 11.46 -15.29 17.00
CA ASN A 38 12.35 -14.31 17.64
C ASN A 38 11.63 -13.01 18.07
N TYR A 39 10.61 -12.58 17.32
CA TYR A 39 9.95 -11.29 17.53
C TYR A 39 8.44 -11.40 17.80
N CYS A 40 7.83 -12.52 17.44
CA CYS A 40 6.40 -12.73 17.64
C CYS A 40 6.03 -14.22 17.59
N TRP A 41 4.77 -14.52 17.93
CA TRP A 41 4.20 -15.84 17.74
C TRP A 41 3.83 -16.02 16.27
N LEU A 42 4.23 -17.14 15.69
CA LEU A 42 3.84 -17.55 14.35
C LEU A 42 2.77 -18.63 14.46
N TYR A 43 1.75 -18.57 13.61
CA TYR A 43 0.57 -19.42 13.68
C TYR A 43 0.55 -20.37 12.49
N ASP A 44 0.26 -21.65 12.75
CA ASP A 44 0.22 -22.69 11.72
C ASP A 44 -0.98 -22.48 10.78
N TYR A 45 -0.70 -22.38 9.48
CA TYR A 45 -1.71 -22.11 8.45
C TYR A 45 -2.81 -23.17 8.44
N ASN A 46 -2.47 -24.46 8.56
CA ASN A 46 -3.45 -25.55 8.49
C ASN A 46 -4.43 -25.51 9.68
N SER A 47 -3.93 -25.20 10.88
CA SER A 47 -4.79 -24.99 12.06
C SER A 47 -5.70 -23.77 11.90
N LEU A 48 -5.20 -22.69 11.27
CA LEU A 48 -5.98 -21.50 10.97
C LEU A 48 -7.04 -21.75 9.89
N ASP A 49 -6.70 -22.51 8.85
CA ASP A 49 -7.61 -22.81 7.75
C ASP A 49 -8.70 -23.79 8.20
N LYS A 50 -8.36 -24.79 9.04
CA LYS A 50 -9.37 -25.63 9.72
C LYS A 50 -10.35 -24.78 10.52
N LEU A 51 -9.89 -23.82 11.33
CA LEU A 51 -10.78 -22.91 12.03
C LEU A 51 -11.56 -21.97 11.11
N ARG A 52 -10.98 -21.56 9.98
CA ARG A 52 -11.65 -20.74 8.96
C ARG A 52 -12.82 -21.54 8.36
N ILE A 53 -12.54 -22.78 7.98
CA ILE A 53 -13.50 -23.73 7.41
C ILE A 53 -14.54 -24.10 8.46
N GLU A 54 -14.18 -24.50 9.68
CA GLU A 54 -15.12 -24.82 10.77
C GLU A 54 -16.02 -23.63 11.13
N LYS A 55 -15.48 -22.40 11.14
CA LYS A 55 -16.28 -21.20 11.39
C LYS A 55 -17.21 -20.86 10.22
N GLN A 56 -16.83 -21.24 9.00
CA GLN A 56 -17.65 -21.08 7.80
C GLN A 56 -18.68 -22.21 7.64
N SER A 57 -18.35 -23.42 8.06
CA SER A 57 -19.16 -24.64 7.91
C SER A 57 -20.14 -24.84 9.08
N ASN A 58 -19.77 -24.51 10.31
CA ASN A 58 -20.66 -24.68 11.48
C ASN A 58 -21.76 -23.64 11.59
N GLU A 59 -21.77 -22.60 10.75
CA GLU A 59 -22.82 -21.60 10.79
C GLU A 59 -23.62 -21.47 9.50
N GLY A 60 -23.10 -21.90 8.33
CA GLY A 60 -23.80 -21.62 7.07
C GLY A 60 -23.97 -20.11 6.82
N TRP A 61 -23.26 -19.24 7.55
CA TRP A 61 -23.30 -17.79 7.41
C TRP A 61 -21.92 -17.25 7.01
N VAL A 62 -21.86 -16.44 5.96
CA VAL A 62 -20.64 -15.85 5.42
C VAL A 62 -20.60 -14.33 5.61
N SER A 63 -19.39 -13.77 5.67
CA SER A 63 -19.20 -12.31 5.75
C SER A 63 -19.69 -11.57 4.51
N GLU A 64 -20.03 -10.28 4.64
CA GLU A 64 -20.38 -9.42 3.49
C GLU A 64 -19.31 -9.42 2.38
N THR A 65 -18.02 -9.45 2.74
CA THR A 65 -16.93 -9.49 1.75
C THR A 65 -16.97 -10.78 0.92
N LEU A 66 -17.20 -11.91 1.58
CA LEU A 66 -17.27 -13.21 0.91
C LEU A 66 -18.57 -13.33 0.09
N ALA A 67 -19.71 -12.86 0.62
CA ALA A 67 -20.98 -12.84 -0.08
C ALA A 67 -20.92 -12.02 -1.39
N LYS A 68 -20.21 -10.88 -1.37
CA LYS A 68 -19.94 -10.10 -2.60
C LYS A 68 -19.17 -10.89 -3.65
N GLY A 69 -18.16 -11.66 -3.21
CA GLY A 69 -17.38 -12.51 -4.09
C GLY A 69 -18.20 -13.67 -4.66
N ILE A 70 -19.01 -14.33 -3.83
CA ILE A 70 -19.87 -15.46 -4.26
C ILE A 70 -20.89 -15.03 -5.32
N CYS A 71 -21.53 -13.88 -5.13
CA CYS A 71 -22.56 -13.40 -6.05
C CYS A 71 -22.02 -12.50 -7.18
N ASP A 72 -20.74 -12.13 -7.16
CA ASP A 72 -20.13 -11.12 -8.03
C ASP A 72 -20.92 -9.78 -8.06
N VAL A 73 -21.22 -9.24 -6.88
CA VAL A 73 -22.02 -8.00 -6.75
C VAL A 73 -21.42 -6.99 -5.76
N THR A 74 -21.85 -5.73 -5.90
CA THR A 74 -21.48 -4.66 -4.96
C THR A 74 -22.30 -4.73 -3.66
N SER A 75 -21.80 -4.08 -2.58
CA SER A 75 -22.52 -3.95 -1.29
C SER A 75 -23.93 -3.35 -1.43
N GLN A 76 -24.13 -2.45 -2.40
CA GLN A 76 -25.43 -1.83 -2.66
C GLN A 76 -26.44 -2.86 -3.20
N ILE A 77 -26.01 -3.71 -4.14
CA ILE A 77 -26.84 -4.77 -4.72
C ILE A 77 -27.15 -5.84 -3.67
N LEU A 78 -26.13 -6.28 -2.93
CA LEU A 78 -26.30 -7.23 -1.82
C LEU A 78 -27.30 -6.71 -0.76
N THR A 79 -27.30 -5.39 -0.51
CA THR A 79 -28.29 -4.74 0.37
C THR A 79 -29.70 -4.78 -0.20
N GLN A 80 -29.86 -4.63 -1.52
CA GLN A 80 -31.17 -4.75 -2.17
C GLN A 80 -31.68 -6.18 -2.11
N PHE A 81 -30.86 -7.18 -2.45
CA PHE A 81 -31.22 -8.59 -2.34
C PHE A 81 -31.72 -8.95 -0.94
N ARG A 82 -31.01 -8.47 0.10
CA ARG A 82 -31.46 -8.61 1.49
C ARG A 82 -32.82 -7.92 1.73
N LYS A 83 -32.98 -6.67 1.30
CA LYS A 83 -34.23 -5.91 1.51
C LYS A 83 -35.44 -6.55 0.82
N PHE A 84 -35.22 -7.22 -0.31
CA PHE A 84 -36.25 -7.95 -1.04
C PHE A 84 -36.45 -9.38 -0.53
N GLY A 85 -35.73 -9.82 0.51
CA GLY A 85 -35.83 -11.16 1.06
C GLY A 85 -35.26 -12.26 0.17
N LEU A 86 -34.50 -11.90 -0.87
CA LEU A 86 -33.90 -12.85 -1.81
C LEU A 86 -32.69 -13.60 -1.22
N ILE A 87 -32.07 -13.01 -0.19
CA ILE A 87 -30.99 -13.64 0.58
C ILE A 87 -31.25 -13.42 2.07
N LYS A 88 -31.07 -14.47 2.86
CA LYS A 88 -31.18 -14.37 4.32
C LYS A 88 -29.91 -13.70 4.85
N ALA A 89 -30.07 -12.69 5.70
CA ALA A 89 -28.95 -12.00 6.33
C ALA A 89 -29.29 -11.65 7.78
N ARG A 90 -28.28 -11.70 8.65
CA ARG A 90 -28.38 -11.27 10.06
C ARG A 90 -27.19 -10.41 10.44
N ARG A 91 -27.27 -9.71 11.57
CA ARG A 91 -26.10 -9.03 12.13
C ARG A 91 -25.35 -9.96 13.08
N ASN A 92 -24.03 -9.97 12.99
CA ASN A 92 -23.20 -10.62 13.98
C ASN A 92 -23.07 -9.74 15.25
N THR A 93 -22.40 -10.28 16.27
CA THR A 93 -22.16 -9.57 17.56
C THR A 93 -21.39 -8.25 17.41
N GLY A 94 -20.66 -8.07 16.32
CA GLY A 94 -19.97 -6.81 15.98
C GLY A 94 -20.81 -5.83 15.15
N GLY A 95 -22.11 -6.08 14.98
CA GLY A 95 -23.02 -5.23 14.23
C GLY A 95 -22.85 -5.28 12.70
N ARG A 96 -22.00 -6.17 12.18
CA ARG A 96 -21.75 -6.37 10.74
C ARG A 96 -22.73 -7.38 10.15
N TRP A 97 -23.08 -7.20 8.89
CA TRP A 97 -23.94 -8.16 8.19
C TRP A 97 -23.19 -9.44 7.83
N ILE A 98 -23.85 -10.55 8.09
CA ILE A 98 -23.49 -11.90 7.64
C ILE A 98 -24.69 -12.49 6.88
N TYR A 99 -24.40 -13.33 5.90
CA TYR A 99 -25.34 -13.78 4.88
C TYR A 99 -25.39 -15.29 4.87
N ASP A 100 -26.57 -15.86 4.77
CA ASP A 100 -26.77 -17.31 4.72
C ASP A 100 -26.25 -17.85 3.38
N LEU A 101 -25.30 -18.78 3.46
CA LEU A 101 -24.57 -19.33 2.33
C LEU A 101 -25.50 -20.08 1.37
N GLU A 102 -26.49 -20.80 1.89
CA GLU A 102 -27.42 -21.55 1.06
C GLU A 102 -28.32 -20.60 0.27
N SER A 103 -28.87 -19.56 0.91
CA SER A 103 -29.63 -18.53 0.19
C SER A 103 -28.79 -17.76 -0.85
N LEU A 104 -27.48 -17.62 -0.64
CA LEU A 104 -26.57 -17.03 -1.64
C LEU A 104 -26.35 -17.98 -2.82
N LYS A 105 -26.20 -19.28 -2.57
CA LYS A 105 -26.09 -20.29 -3.63
C LYS A 105 -27.39 -20.41 -4.41
N ASP A 106 -28.53 -20.44 -3.72
CA ASP A 106 -29.87 -20.42 -4.33
C ASP A 106 -30.04 -19.18 -5.20
N LEU A 107 -29.59 -18.01 -4.71
CA LEU A 107 -29.57 -16.79 -5.51
C LEU A 107 -28.70 -16.98 -6.76
N VAL A 108 -27.46 -17.44 -6.64
CA VAL A 108 -26.56 -17.64 -7.79
C VAL A 108 -27.11 -18.67 -8.79
N ASN A 109 -27.76 -19.72 -8.32
CA ASN A 109 -28.35 -20.77 -9.15
C ASN A 109 -29.67 -20.32 -9.81
N SER A 110 -30.48 -19.52 -9.11
CA SER A 110 -31.67 -18.87 -9.69
C SER A 110 -31.31 -17.68 -10.58
N CYS A 111 -30.07 -17.18 -10.50
CA CYS A 111 -29.56 -16.06 -11.27
C CYS A 111 -29.29 -16.37 -12.75
N ASP A 112 -29.57 -17.56 -13.29
CA ASP A 112 -29.75 -17.64 -14.75
C ASP A 112 -30.93 -16.76 -15.21
N TYR A 113 -31.91 -16.48 -14.32
CA TYR A 113 -32.95 -15.47 -14.54
C TYR A 113 -32.42 -14.02 -14.42
N ILE A 114 -31.44 -13.77 -13.54
CA ILE A 114 -30.82 -12.44 -13.41
C ILE A 114 -29.83 -12.18 -14.54
N LYS A 115 -29.14 -13.20 -15.06
CA LYS A 115 -28.38 -13.10 -16.31
C LYS A 115 -29.27 -12.73 -17.49
N VAL A 116 -30.55 -13.12 -17.51
CA VAL A 116 -31.51 -12.79 -18.59
C VAL A 116 -32.20 -11.43 -18.41
N HIS A 117 -32.33 -10.91 -17.18
CA HIS A 117 -32.93 -9.58 -16.91
C HIS A 117 -31.92 -8.46 -16.64
N TYR A 118 -30.64 -8.81 -16.48
CA TYR A 118 -29.49 -7.90 -16.40
C TYR A 118 -28.45 -8.13 -17.51
N THR A 119 -28.72 -9.00 -18.50
CA THR A 119 -28.17 -8.76 -19.83
C THR A 119 -28.76 -7.43 -20.30
N PRO A 120 -27.92 -6.45 -20.66
CA PRO A 120 -28.42 -5.33 -21.42
C PRO A 120 -29.07 -5.94 -22.67
N ASP A 121 -30.33 -5.60 -22.95
CA ASP A 121 -30.71 -5.40 -24.34
C ASP A 121 -29.51 -4.67 -24.98
N GLN A 122 -28.86 -5.27 -25.98
CA GLN A 122 -27.53 -4.88 -26.42
C GLN A 122 -27.40 -3.38 -26.79
N GLY A 123 -28.52 -2.66 -26.89
CA GLY A 123 -28.62 -1.22 -27.10
C GLY A 123 -28.93 -0.31 -25.90
N TRP A 124 -29.01 -0.75 -24.63
CA TRP A 124 -29.37 0.15 -23.50
C TRP A 124 -28.41 0.07 -22.29
N ILE A 125 -28.21 1.19 -21.59
CA ILE A 125 -27.45 1.29 -20.32
C ILE A 125 -28.26 1.98 -19.24
N SER A 126 -28.17 1.52 -17.99
CA SER A 126 -28.85 2.15 -16.86
C SER A 126 -28.16 3.44 -16.38
N THR A 127 -28.88 4.33 -15.67
CA THR A 127 -28.28 5.52 -15.02
C THR A 127 -27.12 5.20 -14.10
N ASN A 128 -27.14 4.05 -13.43
CA ASN A 128 -26.02 3.64 -12.57
C ASN A 128 -24.78 3.28 -13.40
N GLN A 129 -24.96 2.51 -14.48
CA GLN A 129 -23.86 2.17 -15.40
C GLN A 129 -23.30 3.42 -16.09
N ALA A 130 -24.18 4.30 -16.58
CA ALA A 130 -23.80 5.57 -17.19
C ALA A 130 -23.00 6.47 -16.22
N SER A 131 -23.43 6.57 -14.97
CA SER A 131 -22.73 7.30 -13.90
C SER A 131 -21.34 6.71 -13.62
N LEU A 132 -21.24 5.39 -13.57
CA LEU A 132 -19.97 4.70 -13.37
C LEU A 132 -18.99 4.92 -14.55
N LEU A 133 -19.47 4.77 -15.78
CA LEU A 133 -18.66 4.89 -17.00
C LEU A 133 -18.13 6.30 -17.23
N SER A 134 -18.90 7.32 -16.84
CA SER A 134 -18.58 8.71 -17.12
C SER A 134 -18.00 9.48 -15.94
N GLY A 135 -18.16 8.97 -14.72
CA GLY A 135 -17.82 9.68 -13.48
C GLY A 135 -18.82 10.77 -13.08
N TYR A 136 -19.87 11.03 -13.87
CA TYR A 136 -20.92 11.99 -13.50
C TYR A 136 -21.86 11.42 -12.44
N THR A 137 -22.44 12.30 -11.61
CA THR A 137 -23.52 11.92 -10.67
C THR A 137 -24.77 11.51 -11.43
N LYS A 138 -25.66 10.71 -10.81
CA LYS A 138 -26.91 10.26 -11.46
C LYS A 138 -27.78 11.41 -11.97
N ALA A 139 -27.92 12.48 -11.18
CA ALA A 139 -28.61 13.69 -11.59
C ALA A 139 -27.89 14.41 -12.75
N GLY A 140 -26.55 14.40 -12.72
CA GLY A 140 -25.72 14.91 -13.82
C GLY A 140 -25.93 14.14 -15.12
N ILE A 141 -26.03 12.81 -15.06
CA ILE A 141 -26.33 11.96 -16.22
C ILE A 141 -27.67 12.32 -16.84
N ASP A 142 -28.73 12.47 -16.04
CA ASP A 142 -30.06 12.80 -16.56
C ASP A 142 -30.09 14.15 -17.26
N TYR A 143 -29.46 15.17 -16.64
CA TYR A 143 -29.33 16.49 -17.24
C TYR A 143 -28.51 16.43 -18.54
N TRP A 144 -27.38 15.74 -18.51
CA TRP A 144 -26.47 15.62 -19.65
C TRP A 144 -27.11 14.86 -20.81
N ALA A 145 -27.78 13.75 -20.55
CA ALA A 145 -28.47 12.96 -21.55
C ALA A 145 -29.60 13.77 -22.22
N LYS A 146 -30.32 14.58 -21.43
CA LYS A 146 -31.34 15.50 -21.96
C LYS A 146 -30.73 16.58 -22.86
N LYS A 147 -29.61 17.20 -22.45
CA LYS A 147 -28.90 18.23 -23.22
C LYS A 147 -28.40 17.70 -24.56
N ASN A 148 -27.85 16.48 -24.58
CA ASN A 148 -27.30 15.83 -25.76
C ASN A 148 -28.33 15.03 -26.58
N LYS A 149 -29.63 15.14 -26.24
CA LYS A 149 -30.72 14.44 -26.92
C LYS A 149 -30.53 12.92 -27.02
N ILE A 150 -29.90 12.30 -26.02
CA ILE A 150 -29.72 10.85 -25.98
C ILE A 150 -31.07 10.20 -25.70
N LYS A 151 -31.45 9.22 -26.51
CA LYS A 151 -32.68 8.46 -26.32
C LYS A 151 -32.67 7.81 -24.94
N ARG A 152 -33.80 7.91 -24.24
CA ARG A 152 -33.99 7.30 -22.93
C ARG A 152 -35.31 6.55 -22.88
N ILE A 153 -35.33 5.43 -22.18
CA ILE A 153 -36.54 4.69 -21.85
C ILE A 153 -36.67 4.58 -20.33
N LYS A 154 -37.91 4.60 -19.84
CA LYS A 154 -38.21 4.40 -18.43
C LYS A 154 -38.85 3.02 -18.27
N ARG A 155 -38.22 2.15 -17.48
CA ARG A 155 -38.77 0.84 -17.10
C ARG A 155 -39.02 0.85 -15.59
N GLY A 156 -40.27 1.08 -15.20
CA GLY A 156 -40.65 1.30 -13.80
C GLY A 156 -39.99 2.56 -13.21
N LYS A 157 -39.24 2.39 -12.11
CA LYS A 157 -38.50 3.48 -11.45
C LYS A 157 -37.10 3.74 -12.04
N PHE A 158 -36.67 2.93 -13.00
CA PHE A 158 -35.33 2.98 -13.56
C PHE A 158 -35.34 3.66 -14.93
N VAL A 159 -34.32 4.48 -15.17
CA VAL A 159 -34.08 5.14 -16.45
C VAL A 159 -32.90 4.46 -17.14
N PHE A 160 -33.06 4.22 -18.44
CA PHE A 160 -32.05 3.65 -19.31
C PHE A 160 -31.82 4.59 -20.49
N TYR A 161 -30.60 4.61 -21.00
CA TYR A 161 -30.16 5.42 -22.14
C TYR A 161 -29.68 4.50 -23.25
N GLU A 162 -29.90 4.90 -24.49
CA GLU A 162 -29.42 4.15 -25.65
C GLU A 162 -27.88 4.12 -25.61
N ARG A 163 -27.32 2.92 -25.56
CA ARG A 163 -25.94 2.63 -25.22
C ARG A 163 -24.97 3.26 -26.22
N GLU A 164 -25.24 3.07 -27.50
CA GLU A 164 -24.36 3.49 -28.59
C GLU A 164 -24.26 5.01 -28.66
N THR A 165 -25.39 5.71 -28.65
CA THR A 165 -25.44 7.18 -28.62
C THR A 165 -24.79 7.73 -27.35
N PHE A 166 -25.03 7.12 -26.20
CA PHE A 166 -24.38 7.52 -24.95
C PHE A 166 -22.85 7.40 -25.04
N LEU A 167 -22.33 6.24 -25.47
CA LEU A 167 -20.89 6.00 -25.56
C LEU A 167 -20.22 6.86 -26.63
N ASN A 168 -20.88 7.11 -27.77
CA ASN A 168 -20.34 7.99 -28.81
C ASN A 168 -20.22 9.44 -28.32
N HIS A 169 -21.22 9.94 -27.57
CA HIS A 169 -21.12 11.25 -26.95
C HIS A 169 -20.06 11.29 -25.85
N LEU A 170 -19.92 10.21 -25.06
CA LEU A 170 -18.86 10.10 -24.06
C LEU A 170 -17.47 10.16 -24.72
N ARG A 171 -17.27 9.45 -25.83
CA ARG A 171 -16.01 9.46 -26.59
C ARG A 171 -15.70 10.83 -27.16
N LYS A 172 -16.67 11.51 -27.78
CA LYS A 172 -16.49 12.89 -28.27
C LYS A 172 -16.08 13.84 -27.14
N ILE A 173 -16.70 13.72 -25.96
CA ILE A 173 -16.29 14.50 -24.79
C ILE A 173 -14.90 14.09 -24.32
N GLN A 174 -14.55 12.81 -24.31
CA GLN A 174 -13.20 12.37 -23.95
C GLN A 174 -12.14 12.78 -24.98
N GLU A 175 -12.52 13.01 -26.24
CA GLU A 175 -11.67 13.53 -27.30
C GLU A 175 -11.52 15.05 -27.18
N GLU A 176 -12.61 15.79 -26.92
CA GLU A 176 -12.62 17.24 -26.72
C GLU A 176 -12.04 17.68 -25.36
N GLU A 177 -12.31 16.91 -24.29
CA GLU A 177 -11.76 17.06 -22.95
C GLU A 177 -10.51 16.21 -22.71
N GLY A 178 -10.00 15.49 -23.73
CA GLY A 178 -8.79 14.65 -23.61
C GLY A 178 -7.53 15.42 -23.21
N SER A 179 -7.60 16.75 -23.33
CA SER A 179 -6.62 17.72 -22.86
C SER A 179 -6.82 18.15 -21.39
N TRP A 180 -7.91 17.79 -20.71
CA TRP A 180 -8.25 18.25 -19.35
C TRP A 180 -8.58 17.09 -18.40
N LEU A 181 -7.83 16.97 -17.32
CA LEU A 181 -7.89 15.84 -16.39
C LEU A 181 -8.45 16.24 -15.02
N LEU A 182 -9.21 15.36 -14.38
CA LEU A 182 -9.52 15.49 -12.96
C LEU A 182 -8.26 15.27 -12.11
N ILE A 183 -8.27 15.74 -10.85
CA ILE A 183 -7.10 15.63 -9.97
C ILE A 183 -6.61 14.18 -9.81
N SER A 184 -7.52 13.20 -9.72
CA SER A 184 -7.17 11.77 -9.61
C SER A 184 -6.48 11.25 -10.87
N GLN A 185 -6.93 11.68 -12.05
CA GLN A 185 -6.30 11.34 -13.33
C GLN A 185 -4.94 12.05 -13.48
N ALA A 186 -4.84 13.30 -13.04
CA ALA A 186 -3.58 14.05 -13.03
C ALA A 186 -2.54 13.41 -12.11
N THR A 187 -2.95 12.92 -10.92
CA THR A 187 -2.07 12.16 -10.02
C THR A 187 -1.61 10.84 -10.66
N ALA A 188 -2.50 10.13 -11.36
CA ALA A 188 -2.13 8.87 -12.03
C ALA A 188 -1.14 9.11 -13.18
N LEU A 189 -1.35 10.17 -13.98
CA LEU A 189 -0.48 10.53 -15.10
C LEU A 189 0.93 10.96 -14.64
N THR A 190 1.00 11.79 -13.62
CA THR A 190 2.27 12.40 -13.18
C THR A 190 2.99 11.62 -12.10
N GLN A 191 2.28 10.74 -11.38
CA GLN A 191 2.72 10.09 -10.14
C GLN A 191 3.00 11.10 -8.99
N PHE A 192 2.60 12.35 -9.14
CA PHE A 192 2.70 13.35 -8.08
C PHE A 192 1.57 13.20 -7.06
N SER A 193 1.82 13.61 -5.81
CA SER A 193 0.77 13.70 -4.81
C SER A 193 -0.22 14.82 -5.14
N GLU A 194 -1.48 14.67 -4.71
CA GLU A 194 -2.49 15.72 -4.91
C GLU A 194 -2.04 17.09 -4.39
N GLY A 195 -1.33 17.12 -3.25
CA GLY A 195 -0.83 18.35 -2.63
C GLY A 195 0.17 19.08 -3.53
N LYS A 196 1.04 18.34 -4.22
CA LYS A 196 2.01 18.90 -5.18
C LYS A 196 1.29 19.53 -6.37
N ILE A 197 0.33 18.80 -6.96
CA ILE A 197 -0.47 19.28 -8.10
C ILE A 197 -1.29 20.53 -7.71
N LYS A 198 -1.92 20.54 -6.54
CA LYS A 198 -2.68 21.71 -6.02
C LYS A 198 -1.78 22.93 -5.82
N ARG A 199 -0.53 22.74 -5.36
CA ARG A 199 0.46 23.80 -5.18
C ARG A 199 0.94 24.35 -6.52
N ALA A 200 1.29 23.48 -7.47
CA ALA A 200 1.70 23.87 -8.82
C ALA A 200 0.61 24.70 -9.52
N ARG A 201 -0.65 24.29 -9.41
CA ARG A 201 -1.80 25.12 -9.84
C ARG A 201 -1.82 26.49 -9.16
N LYS A 202 -1.70 26.54 -7.82
CA LYS A 202 -1.75 27.81 -7.06
C LYS A 202 -0.66 28.78 -7.52
N ASN A 203 0.47 28.25 -7.96
CA ASN A 203 1.62 29.01 -8.45
C ASN A 203 1.53 29.32 -9.97
N GLY A 204 0.43 28.95 -10.65
CA GLY A 204 0.26 29.19 -12.08
C GLY A 204 1.13 28.33 -12.99
N LEU A 205 1.74 27.25 -12.47
CA LEU A 205 2.66 26.38 -13.22
C LEU A 205 1.94 25.34 -14.10
N ILE A 206 0.63 25.17 -13.87
CA ILE A 206 -0.21 24.21 -14.59
C ILE A 206 -1.50 24.95 -14.95
N GLU A 207 -1.89 24.86 -16.20
CA GLU A 207 -3.13 25.47 -16.68
C GLU A 207 -4.33 24.71 -16.11
N THR A 208 -5.30 25.44 -15.55
CA THR A 208 -6.48 24.84 -14.91
C THR A 208 -7.75 25.60 -15.23
N LYS A 209 -8.87 24.87 -15.28
CA LYS A 209 -10.22 25.45 -15.38
C LYS A 209 -11.17 24.74 -14.42
N LYS A 210 -12.30 25.36 -14.10
CA LYS A 210 -13.38 24.67 -13.37
C LYS A 210 -14.37 24.05 -14.35
N ASN A 211 -14.77 22.81 -14.09
CA ASN A 211 -15.91 22.22 -14.80
C ASN A 211 -17.24 22.78 -14.26
N ASN A 212 -18.34 22.40 -14.89
CA ASN A 212 -19.70 22.82 -14.50
C ASN A 212 -20.12 22.37 -13.09
N GLN A 213 -19.37 21.46 -12.45
CA GLN A 213 -19.59 21.00 -11.08
C GLN A 213 -18.73 21.77 -10.07
N GLY A 214 -17.90 22.72 -10.51
CA GLY A 214 -16.95 23.46 -9.68
C GLY A 214 -15.66 22.70 -9.35
N HIS A 215 -15.45 21.52 -9.94
CA HIS A 215 -14.22 20.75 -9.79
C HIS A 215 -13.13 21.33 -10.68
N TRP A 216 -11.89 21.33 -10.19
CA TRP A 216 -10.74 21.75 -10.97
C TRP A 216 -10.33 20.65 -11.96
N LEU A 217 -10.21 21.05 -13.21
CA LEU A 217 -9.61 20.29 -14.30
C LEU A 217 -8.21 20.84 -14.60
N TYR A 218 -7.30 19.95 -14.97
CA TYR A 218 -5.89 20.24 -15.17
C TYR A 218 -5.49 19.90 -16.60
N ASN A 219 -4.89 20.86 -17.32
CA ASN A 219 -4.50 20.63 -18.69
C ASN A 219 -3.36 19.59 -18.76
N LYS A 220 -3.57 18.53 -19.53
CA LYS A 220 -2.66 17.39 -19.72
C LYS A 220 -1.30 17.79 -20.29
N GLU A 221 -1.26 18.74 -21.23
CA GLU A 221 -0.01 19.22 -21.82
C GLU A 221 0.81 19.99 -20.79
N SER A 222 0.20 20.97 -20.12
CA SER A 222 0.87 21.74 -19.07
C SER A 222 1.32 20.86 -17.88
N LEU A 223 0.56 19.80 -17.55
CA LEU A 223 0.95 18.79 -16.55
C LEU A 223 2.19 18.00 -16.97
N ASN A 224 2.24 17.57 -18.22
CA ASN A 224 3.38 16.83 -18.75
C ASN A 224 4.62 17.70 -18.87
N GLU A 225 4.46 18.97 -19.25
CA GLU A 225 5.54 19.96 -19.27
C GLU A 225 6.08 20.22 -17.85
N TYR A 226 5.19 20.47 -16.89
CA TYR A 226 5.57 20.63 -15.49
C TYR A 226 6.31 19.39 -14.96
N LYS A 227 5.83 18.18 -15.29
CA LYS A 227 6.51 16.93 -14.93
C LYS A 227 7.91 16.83 -15.56
N LYS A 228 8.05 17.12 -16.86
CA LYS A 228 9.36 17.13 -17.53
C LYS A 228 10.33 18.11 -16.87
N ASN A 229 9.85 19.29 -16.47
CA ASN A 229 10.66 20.30 -15.79
C ASN A 229 11.05 19.86 -14.37
N GLU A 230 10.14 19.24 -13.64
CA GLU A 230 10.43 18.62 -12.34
C GLU A 230 11.41 17.45 -12.47
N ASP A 231 11.30 16.62 -13.51
CA ASP A 231 12.20 15.49 -13.75
C ASP A 231 13.61 15.99 -14.16
N LYS A 232 13.69 17.06 -14.96
CA LYS A 232 14.96 17.76 -15.26
C LYS A 232 15.56 18.39 -14.01
N ASN A 233 14.75 19.06 -13.20
CA ASN A 233 15.19 19.59 -11.91
C ASN A 233 15.43 18.49 -10.87
N SER A 234 14.91 17.27 -11.06
CA SER A 234 15.20 16.08 -10.25
C SER A 234 16.57 15.50 -10.57
N SER A 235 17.03 15.65 -11.82
CA SER A 235 18.42 15.36 -12.20
C SER A 235 19.42 16.39 -11.64
N PHE A 236 18.93 17.60 -11.35
CA PHE A 236 19.65 18.65 -10.62
C PHE A 236 19.39 18.66 -9.09
N THR A 237 18.45 17.86 -8.60
CA THR A 237 18.23 17.58 -7.18
C THR A 237 18.62 16.13 -6.87
N LYS A 238 19.82 15.73 -7.34
CA LYS A 238 20.78 15.16 -6.40
C LYS A 238 20.75 16.10 -5.22
N THR A 239 20.25 15.64 -4.07
CA THR A 239 20.39 16.26 -2.74
C THR A 239 20.68 17.75 -2.85
N GLU A 240 19.70 18.61 -2.56
CA GLU A 240 20.07 19.84 -1.86
C GLU A 240 20.94 19.37 -0.69
N GLU A 241 22.24 19.39 -0.94
CA GLU A 241 23.28 19.60 0.01
C GLU A 241 22.70 20.75 0.81
N ILE A 242 22.14 20.40 1.96
CA ILE A 242 22.41 21.22 3.13
C ILE A 242 23.91 21.46 2.99
N ASP A 243 24.26 22.71 2.68
CA ASP A 243 25.63 23.19 2.69
C ASP A 243 26.16 22.92 4.10
N LEU A 244 26.57 21.67 4.32
CA LEU A 244 27.16 21.17 5.55
C LEU A 244 28.53 21.84 5.77
N VAL A 245 29.02 22.53 4.75
CA VAL A 245 30.25 23.31 4.75
C VAL A 245 30.06 24.67 5.45
N THR A 246 28.83 25.15 5.71
CA THR A 246 28.61 26.42 6.44
C THR A 246 27.73 26.33 7.70
N LEU A 247 27.45 25.11 8.21
CA LEU A 247 26.96 24.99 9.58
C LEU A 247 28.13 25.24 10.55
N ASN A 248 28.18 26.46 11.08
CA ASN A 248 29.06 26.84 12.18
C ASN A 248 29.04 25.72 13.24
N ASN A 249 30.21 25.14 13.57
CA ASN A 249 30.36 23.97 14.47
C ASN A 249 29.75 24.18 15.87
N THR A 250 29.33 25.39 16.20
CA THR A 250 28.76 25.81 17.48
C THR A 250 27.22 25.83 17.50
N LEU A 251 26.54 25.54 16.40
CA LEU A 251 25.08 25.58 16.33
C LEU A 251 24.41 24.48 17.16
N TRP A 252 23.31 24.85 17.80
CA TRP A 252 22.42 23.92 18.49
C TRP A 252 21.24 23.63 17.58
N ILE A 253 21.01 22.35 17.28
CA ILE A 253 19.95 21.90 16.37
C ILE A 253 18.90 21.07 17.11
N PRO A 254 17.62 21.15 16.71
CA PRO A 254 16.56 20.36 17.31
C PRO A 254 16.74 18.87 17.01
N ARG A 255 16.20 18.01 17.89
CA ARG A 255 16.27 16.53 17.77
C ARG A 255 16.04 15.98 16.36
N LYS A 256 15.07 16.51 15.62
CA LYS A 256 14.74 16.01 14.28
C LYS A 256 15.90 16.24 13.29
N GLU A 257 16.48 17.43 13.33
CA GLU A 257 17.64 17.79 12.49
C GLU A 257 18.89 17.04 12.95
N ALA A 258 19.08 16.86 14.26
CA ALA A 258 20.19 16.08 14.81
C ALA A 258 20.20 14.62 14.33
N ILE A 259 19.03 13.98 14.26
CA ILE A 259 18.90 12.61 13.72
C ILE A 259 19.28 12.59 12.24
N VAL A 260 18.79 13.56 11.46
CA VAL A 260 19.11 13.68 10.02
C VAL A 260 20.61 13.91 9.82
N LEU A 261 21.20 14.85 10.58
CA LEU A 261 22.63 15.15 10.54
C LEU A 261 23.46 13.92 10.89
N SER A 262 23.06 13.16 11.91
CA SER A 262 23.76 11.93 12.31
C SER A 262 23.75 10.86 11.22
N ASN A 263 22.77 10.89 10.32
CA ASN A 263 22.58 9.87 9.29
C ASN A 263 22.46 8.43 9.85
N PHE A 264 22.02 8.30 11.10
CA PHE A 264 21.77 7.02 11.78
C PHE A 264 20.28 6.82 12.07
N PRO A 265 19.81 5.56 12.21
CA PRO A 265 18.45 5.28 12.64
C PRO A 265 18.13 5.97 13.97
N ARG A 266 16.89 6.46 14.10
CA ARG A 266 16.42 7.18 15.29
C ARG A 266 16.68 6.42 16.60
N ALA A 267 16.48 5.10 16.62
CA ALA A 267 16.70 4.28 17.80
C ALA A 267 18.16 4.31 18.26
N THR A 268 19.09 4.12 17.31
CA THR A 268 20.54 4.17 17.53
C THR A 268 20.98 5.54 18.04
N PHE A 269 20.51 6.61 17.38
CA PHE A 269 20.79 7.98 17.81
C PHE A 269 20.33 8.23 19.25
N GLU A 270 19.13 7.78 19.62
CA GLU A 270 18.58 7.95 20.97
C GLU A 270 19.34 7.15 22.02
N GLU A 271 19.80 5.95 21.68
CA GLU A 271 20.63 5.15 22.57
C GLU A 271 21.96 5.85 22.87
N TRP A 272 22.61 6.42 21.84
CA TRP A 272 23.84 7.19 22.02
C TRP A 272 23.62 8.48 22.80
N ALA A 273 22.52 9.17 22.56
CA ALA A 273 22.12 10.35 23.33
C ALA A 273 21.85 10.02 24.82
N LYS A 274 21.42 8.80 25.14
CA LYS A 274 21.26 8.30 26.52
C LYS A 274 22.61 7.97 27.15
N LYS A 275 23.56 7.43 26.37
CA LYS A 275 24.94 7.14 26.78
C LYS A 275 25.82 8.38 26.95
N GLY A 276 25.28 9.58 26.75
CA GLY A 276 26.03 10.84 26.91
C GLY A 276 26.99 11.14 25.77
N LEU A 277 26.87 10.45 24.62
CA LEU A 277 27.77 10.62 23.47
C LEU A 277 27.55 11.93 22.72
N PHE A 278 26.41 12.60 22.92
CA PHE A 278 26.09 13.88 22.32
C PHE A 278 25.85 14.94 23.39
N THR A 279 26.44 16.11 23.18
CA THR A 279 26.18 17.27 24.02
C THR A 279 24.77 17.77 23.74
N LYS A 280 23.88 17.67 24.73
CA LYS A 280 22.47 18.07 24.62
C LYS A 280 22.10 19.11 25.67
N ARG A 281 21.14 19.96 25.34
CA ARG A 281 20.46 20.87 26.28
C ARG A 281 18.96 20.77 26.10
N THR A 282 18.23 21.09 27.16
CA THR A 282 16.76 21.12 27.13
C THR A 282 16.34 22.57 27.33
N ASP A 283 15.44 23.06 26.47
CA ASP A 283 14.88 24.40 26.64
C ASP A 283 13.75 24.43 27.69
N SER A 284 13.25 25.63 28.01
CA SER A 284 12.15 25.84 28.97
C SER A 284 10.83 25.18 28.57
N LYS A 285 10.71 24.68 27.32
CA LYS A 285 9.54 23.97 26.79
C LYS A 285 9.79 22.45 26.69
N ASN A 286 10.79 21.92 27.41
CA ASN A 286 11.19 20.51 27.37
C ASN A 286 11.61 19.99 25.99
N ARG A 287 12.05 20.87 25.07
CA ARG A 287 12.57 20.44 23.77
C ARG A 287 14.06 20.19 23.89
N VAL A 288 14.50 19.07 23.33
CA VAL A 288 15.91 18.66 23.35
C VAL A 288 16.63 19.18 22.10
N TRP A 289 17.74 19.86 22.35
CA TRP A 289 18.65 20.41 21.36
C TRP A 289 20.01 19.73 21.49
N TYR A 290 20.69 19.52 20.37
CA TYR A 290 22.00 18.87 20.31
C TYR A 290 23.03 19.81 19.70
N LYS A 291 24.27 19.77 20.20
CA LYS A 291 25.37 20.55 19.65
C LYS A 291 25.91 19.84 18.40
N THR A 292 25.89 20.53 17.26
CA THR A 292 26.31 19.99 15.94
C THR A 292 27.70 19.35 15.98
N GLU A 293 28.68 20.03 16.58
CA GLU A 293 30.06 19.52 16.73
C GLU A 293 30.13 18.14 17.41
N SER A 294 29.36 17.90 18.47
CA SER A 294 29.40 16.60 19.17
C SER A 294 28.89 15.44 18.31
N ILE A 295 27.94 15.71 17.40
CA ILE A 295 27.40 14.73 16.47
C ILE A 295 28.45 14.43 15.38
N LEU A 296 29.02 15.48 14.78
CA LEU A 296 30.04 15.36 13.74
C LEU A 296 31.33 14.69 14.26
N GLN A 297 31.78 15.04 15.47
CA GLN A 297 32.94 14.39 16.10
C GLN A 297 32.71 12.89 16.30
N HIS A 298 31.51 12.49 16.74
CA HIS A 298 31.17 11.09 16.90
C HIS A 298 31.11 10.35 15.56
N GLN A 299 30.55 10.98 14.52
CA GLN A 299 30.55 10.44 13.15
C GLN A 299 31.98 10.24 12.63
N ARG A 300 32.83 11.26 12.72
CA ARG A 300 34.23 11.18 12.30
C ARG A 300 34.96 10.05 13.01
N LYS A 301 34.81 9.94 14.32
CA LYS A 301 35.40 8.86 15.11
C LYS A 301 34.92 7.48 14.63
N LYS A 302 33.63 7.33 14.33
CA LYS A 302 33.08 6.07 13.82
C LYS A 302 33.53 5.74 12.40
N THR A 303 33.74 6.72 11.55
CA THR A 303 34.20 6.51 10.17
C THR A 303 35.71 6.24 10.11
N GLN A 304 36.52 6.91 10.94
CA GLN A 304 37.97 6.73 10.99
C GLN A 304 38.41 5.47 11.74
N ASP A 305 37.73 5.11 12.84
CA ASP A 305 38.17 4.01 13.72
C ASP A 305 37.55 2.64 13.35
N ASN A 306 36.70 2.57 12.31
CA ASN A 306 36.02 1.32 11.96
C ASN A 306 36.64 0.68 10.69
N PRO A 307 37.60 -0.25 10.83
CA PRO A 307 38.22 -0.94 9.70
C PRO A 307 37.24 -1.83 8.93
N ASN A 308 36.06 -2.10 9.49
CA ASN A 308 35.02 -2.91 8.86
C ASN A 308 34.13 -2.13 7.89
N LEU A 309 34.37 -0.83 7.70
CA LEU A 309 33.62 -0.02 6.73
C LEU A 309 34.15 -0.24 5.31
N ILE A 310 33.33 -0.83 4.45
CA ILE A 310 33.61 -1.07 3.04
C ILE A 310 32.93 -0.04 2.14
N SER A 311 33.49 0.17 0.96
CA SER A 311 32.96 1.06 -0.07
C SER A 311 31.66 0.51 -0.68
N ASN A 312 30.92 1.37 -1.39
CA ASN A 312 29.75 0.96 -2.15
C ASN A 312 30.06 -0.14 -3.18
N LYS A 313 31.21 -0.06 -3.85
CA LYS A 313 31.63 -1.06 -4.84
C LYS A 313 31.81 -2.43 -4.18
N GLU A 314 32.55 -2.48 -3.09
CA GLU A 314 32.77 -3.71 -2.32
C GLU A 314 31.48 -4.26 -1.72
N ALA A 315 30.57 -3.40 -1.25
CA ALA A 315 29.28 -3.83 -0.73
C ALA A 315 28.37 -4.44 -1.82
N ILE A 316 28.39 -3.88 -3.03
CA ILE A 316 27.69 -4.44 -4.19
C ILE A 316 28.30 -5.78 -4.58
N GLU A 317 29.62 -5.89 -4.65
CA GLU A 317 30.33 -7.15 -4.94
C GLU A 317 30.02 -8.23 -3.90
N LEU A 318 29.93 -7.85 -2.62
CA LEU A 318 29.65 -8.78 -1.52
C LEU A 318 28.18 -9.28 -1.50
N THR A 319 27.23 -8.43 -1.92
CA THR A 319 25.79 -8.72 -1.77
C THR A 319 25.06 -9.03 -3.08
N GLY A 320 25.60 -8.62 -4.22
CA GLY A 320 24.90 -8.58 -5.51
C GLY A 320 23.74 -7.56 -5.57
N LEU A 321 23.58 -6.72 -4.55
CA LEU A 321 22.48 -5.75 -4.47
C LEU A 321 22.90 -4.40 -5.05
N SER A 322 21.99 -3.72 -5.74
CA SER A 322 22.23 -2.36 -6.21
C SER A 322 22.37 -1.37 -5.04
N HIS A 323 23.07 -0.25 -5.27
CA HIS A 323 23.24 0.84 -4.30
C HIS A 323 21.91 1.26 -3.65
N TYR A 324 20.86 1.46 -4.46
CA TYR A 324 19.53 1.83 -3.96
C TYR A 324 18.96 0.80 -2.98
N LYS A 325 19.14 -0.49 -3.25
CA LYS A 325 18.69 -1.56 -2.34
C LYS A 325 19.50 -1.54 -1.04
N LEU A 326 20.81 -1.34 -1.10
CA LEU A 326 21.66 -1.21 0.09
C LEU A 326 21.23 -0.02 0.97
N LEU A 327 20.97 1.15 0.37
CA LEU A 327 20.44 2.30 1.11
C LEU A 327 19.09 2.00 1.76
N LYS A 328 18.21 1.28 1.05
CA LYS A 328 16.92 0.87 1.60
C LYS A 328 17.12 -0.01 2.84
N LEU A 329 18.04 -0.97 2.81
CA LEU A 329 18.36 -1.81 3.96
C LEU A 329 18.86 -0.99 5.16
N ILE A 330 19.67 0.06 4.93
CA ILE A 330 20.08 1.01 5.98
C ILE A 330 18.87 1.72 6.58
N THR A 331 17.98 2.26 5.74
CA THR A 331 16.78 2.97 6.23
C THR A 331 15.82 2.06 7.00
N GLN A 332 15.83 0.77 6.69
CA GLN A 332 15.07 -0.26 7.39
C GLN A 332 15.77 -0.75 8.67
N GLY A 333 17.00 -0.32 8.93
CA GLY A 333 17.81 -0.75 10.09
C GLY A 333 18.30 -2.19 9.98
N GLN A 334 18.33 -2.76 8.77
CA GLN A 334 18.76 -4.15 8.55
C GLN A 334 20.26 -4.30 8.36
N ILE A 335 20.93 -3.25 7.88
CA ILE A 335 22.39 -3.15 7.82
C ILE A 335 22.81 -1.77 8.31
N ASN A 336 24.05 -1.64 8.77
CA ASN A 336 24.62 -0.38 9.20
C ASN A 336 25.42 0.25 8.06
N GLY A 337 25.34 1.56 7.95
CA GLY A 337 26.16 2.34 7.03
C GLY A 337 26.15 3.81 7.42
N CYS A 338 27.15 4.54 6.95
CA CYS A 338 27.29 5.97 7.17
C CYS A 338 27.79 6.64 5.89
N LYS A 339 27.60 7.96 5.80
CA LYS A 339 28.21 8.74 4.73
C LYS A 339 29.58 9.17 5.22
N ASP A 340 30.59 9.00 4.39
CA ASP A 340 31.93 9.52 4.63
C ASP A 340 31.91 11.04 4.43
N ASP A 341 32.30 11.78 5.46
CA ASP A 341 32.28 13.24 5.48
C ASP A 341 33.25 13.85 4.45
N TRP A 342 34.34 13.15 4.10
CA TRP A 342 35.36 13.67 3.20
C TRP A 342 35.02 13.45 1.73
N THR A 343 34.48 12.28 1.42
CA THR A 343 34.19 11.89 0.03
C THR A 343 32.72 12.04 -0.34
N GLY A 344 31.84 12.23 0.64
CA GLY A 344 30.39 12.23 0.44
C GLY A 344 29.84 10.87 0.00
N HIS A 345 30.65 9.81 -0.01
CA HIS A 345 30.23 8.48 -0.42
C HIS A 345 29.72 7.66 0.76
N TRP A 346 28.75 6.77 0.49
CA TRP A 346 28.31 5.82 1.50
C TRP A 346 29.37 4.75 1.74
N LYS A 347 29.63 4.50 3.02
CA LYS A 347 30.39 3.39 3.56
C LYS A 347 29.43 2.46 4.28
N PHE A 348 29.65 1.16 4.14
CA PHE A 348 28.78 0.12 4.67
C PHE A 348 29.55 -0.73 5.66
N ASP A 349 28.93 -1.08 6.77
CA ASP A 349 29.56 -1.94 7.76
C ASP A 349 29.53 -3.40 7.30
N LYS A 350 30.71 -3.95 6.99
CA LYS A 350 30.89 -5.28 6.42
C LYS A 350 30.29 -6.38 7.30
N GLU A 351 30.45 -6.27 8.62
CA GLU A 351 29.89 -7.25 9.56
C GLU A 351 28.36 -7.26 9.54
N SER A 352 27.72 -6.08 9.53
CA SER A 352 26.27 -5.99 9.42
C SER A 352 25.75 -6.56 8.10
N ILE A 353 26.48 -6.38 6.99
CA ILE A 353 26.15 -6.98 5.70
C ILE A 353 26.27 -8.51 5.77
N LEU A 354 27.37 -9.03 6.32
CA LEU A 354 27.58 -10.47 6.45
C LEU A 354 26.52 -11.10 7.37
N ALA A 355 26.14 -10.42 8.45
CA ALA A 355 25.04 -10.84 9.33
C ALA A 355 23.72 -10.93 8.55
N TYR A 356 23.36 -9.88 7.80
CA TYR A 356 22.16 -9.87 6.95
C TYR A 356 22.17 -11.00 5.91
N LEU A 357 23.31 -11.22 5.23
CA LEU A 357 23.46 -12.31 4.26
C LEU A 357 23.35 -13.68 4.94
N SER A 358 23.89 -13.85 6.14
CA SER A 358 23.81 -15.11 6.89
C SER A 358 22.36 -15.43 7.30
N GLU A 359 21.59 -14.43 7.71
CA GLU A 359 20.16 -14.59 8.01
C GLU A 359 19.40 -14.98 6.73
N LYS A 360 19.64 -14.26 5.63
CA LYS A 360 19.06 -14.58 4.31
C LYS A 360 19.44 -15.99 3.83
N LYS A 361 20.69 -16.41 4.01
CA LYS A 361 21.16 -17.74 3.61
C LYS A 361 20.53 -18.85 4.44
N LYS A 362 20.31 -18.61 5.75
CA LYS A 362 19.52 -19.54 6.59
C LYS A 362 18.10 -19.71 6.08
N PHE A 363 17.47 -18.65 5.57
CA PHE A 363 16.16 -18.74 4.91
C PHE A 363 16.22 -19.56 3.61
N PHE A 364 17.23 -19.35 2.76
CA PHE A 364 17.36 -20.07 1.49
C PHE A 364 17.79 -21.54 1.62
N LEU A 365 18.68 -21.87 2.55
CA LEU A 365 19.08 -23.26 2.83
C LEU A 365 17.92 -24.05 3.45
N ALA A 366 17.12 -23.42 4.32
CA ALA A 366 15.89 -24.02 4.82
C ALA A 366 14.87 -24.32 3.69
N GLU A 367 14.87 -23.54 2.61
CA GLU A 367 14.05 -23.80 1.43
C GLU A 367 14.65 -24.86 0.48
N SER A 368 15.97 -24.91 0.30
CA SER A 368 16.62 -25.90 -0.59
C SER A 368 16.66 -27.31 0.01
N ASP A 369 16.89 -27.42 1.32
CA ASP A 369 16.87 -28.71 2.02
C ASP A 369 15.43 -29.27 2.03
N ALA A 370 14.41 -28.42 2.12
CA ALA A 370 13.01 -28.84 1.97
C ALA A 370 12.69 -29.37 0.56
N GLY A 371 13.23 -28.75 -0.50
CA GLY A 371 13.00 -29.19 -1.88
C GLY A 371 13.73 -30.49 -2.26
N THR A 372 14.91 -30.73 -1.66
CA THR A 372 15.71 -31.94 -1.95
C THR A 372 15.13 -33.18 -1.25
N ILE A 373 14.47 -32.99 -0.09
CA ILE A 373 13.73 -34.05 0.61
C ILE A 373 12.43 -34.41 -0.13
N GLU A 374 11.73 -33.42 -0.71
CA GLU A 374 10.53 -33.67 -1.54
C GLU A 374 10.87 -34.47 -2.81
N SER A 375 11.99 -34.19 -3.49
CA SER A 375 12.37 -34.93 -4.71
C SER A 375 12.83 -36.37 -4.43
N GLN A 376 13.46 -36.64 -3.27
CA GLN A 376 13.84 -38.00 -2.88
C GLN A 376 12.64 -38.82 -2.40
N ALA A 377 11.64 -38.18 -1.80
CA ALA A 377 10.38 -38.84 -1.41
C ALA A 377 9.52 -39.21 -2.63
N GLU A 378 9.49 -38.39 -3.68
CA GLU A 378 8.79 -38.72 -4.93
C GLU A 378 9.43 -39.92 -5.66
N GLN A 379 10.77 -40.03 -5.67
CA GLN A 379 11.47 -41.16 -6.31
C GLN A 379 11.26 -42.51 -5.59
N LEU A 380 10.96 -42.49 -4.29
CA LEU A 380 10.68 -43.70 -3.51
C LEU A 380 9.22 -44.20 -3.62
N HIS A 381 8.32 -43.40 -4.20
CA HIS A 381 6.90 -43.76 -4.35
C HIS A 381 6.50 -44.17 -5.78
N THR A 382 7.42 -44.10 -6.74
CA THR A 382 7.20 -44.51 -8.14
C THR A 382 8.02 -45.73 -8.57
N GLY A 383 8.63 -46.46 -7.62
CA GLY A 383 9.45 -47.65 -7.86
C GLY A 383 8.76 -48.95 -7.48
#